data_AF-A0A8S4RJU3-F1
#
_entry.id   AF-A0A8S4RJU3-F1
#
_cell.length_a   1.000
_cell.length_b   1.000
_cell.length_c   1.000
_cell.angle_alpha   90.00
_cell.angle_beta   90.00
_cell.angle_gamma   90.00
#
_symmetry.space_group_name_H-M   'P 1'
#
loop_
_entity.id
_entity.type
_entity.pdbx_description
1 polymer ?
#
loop_
_entity_poly.entity_id
_entity_poly.type
_entity_poly.pdbx_seq_one_letter_code
_entity_poly.pdbx_strand_id
1 'polypeptide(L)'
;MTYGSETLSLTTGLIRRLRVNQRAMERAMLGVSLSDQIRNEEIRRRTRVTDIAQQVAKLKWAGHIARRTDGRWGLKVLEWRPPVNAA
;
A
#
# COMPACT_ATOMS: atom_id res chain seq x y z
N MET A 1 -1.35 9.50 -4.60
CA MET A 1 -1.62 9.46 -3.13
C MET A 1 -0.50 8.76 -2.35
N THR A 2 0.14 7.71 -2.86
CA THR A 2 1.12 6.89 -2.12
C THR A 2 2.56 7.44 -2.12
N TYR A 3 3.03 8.10 -3.18
CA TYR A 3 4.42 8.57 -3.28
C TYR A 3 4.84 9.50 -2.11
N GLY A 4 4.01 10.48 -1.75
CA GLY A 4 4.29 11.38 -0.62
C GLY A 4 4.16 10.74 0.77
N SER A 5 3.63 9.51 0.87
CA SER A 5 3.51 8.79 2.15
C SER A 5 4.78 8.03 2.55
N GLU A 6 5.76 7.94 1.65
CA GLU A 6 7.06 7.31 1.89
C GLU A 6 7.96 8.13 2.81
N THR A 7 7.83 9.46 2.76
CA THR A 7 8.62 10.43 3.53
C THR A 7 7.99 10.77 4.89
N LEU A 8 6.70 10.47 5.08
CA LEU A 8 6.01 10.73 6.34
C LEU A 8 6.22 9.61 7.37
N SER A 9 6.28 9.98 8.65
CA SER A 9 6.16 9.04 9.76
C SER A 9 4.85 8.26 9.63
N LEU A 10 4.88 6.92 9.76
CA LEU A 10 3.66 6.09 9.71
C LEU A 10 2.89 6.23 11.00
N THR A 11 2.30 7.39 11.22
CA THR A 11 1.45 7.61 12.37
C THR A 11 0.08 6.99 12.08
N THR A 12 -0.53 6.39 13.09
CA THR A 12 -1.89 5.82 13.01
C THR A 12 -2.90 6.82 12.45
N GLY A 13 -2.73 8.12 12.72
CA GLY A 13 -3.54 9.20 12.17
C GLY A 13 -3.44 9.35 10.64
N LEU A 14 -2.25 9.21 10.05
CA LEU A 14 -2.06 9.27 8.61
C LEU A 14 -2.70 8.06 7.92
N ILE A 15 -2.49 6.86 8.47
CA ILE A 15 -3.12 5.62 7.95
C ILE A 15 -4.64 5.76 7.98
N ARG A 16 -5.21 6.33 9.05
CA ARG A 16 -6.65 6.58 9.14
C ARG A 16 -7.13 7.53 8.04
N ARG A 17 -6.44 8.65 7.79
CA ARG A 17 -6.79 9.59 6.71
C ARG A 17 -6.73 8.93 5.34
N LEU A 18 -5.68 8.16 5.07
CA LEU A 18 -5.53 7.41 3.82
C LEU A 18 -6.66 6.40 3.62
N ARG A 19 -7.07 5.69 4.68
CA ARG A 19 -8.21 4.78 4.63
C ARG A 19 -9.52 5.51 4.34
N VAL A 20 -9.75 6.68 4.95
CA VAL A 20 -10.95 7.50 4.67
C VAL A 20 -10.98 7.93 3.20
N ASN A 21 -9.86 8.43 2.68
CA ASN A 21 -9.76 8.82 1.27
C ASN A 21 -10.01 7.64 0.34
N GLN A 22 -9.40 6.48 0.61
CA GLN A 22 -9.67 5.25 -0.13
C GLN A 22 -11.16 4.88 -0.10
N ARG A 23 -11.83 4.94 1.06
CA ARG A 23 -13.27 4.64 1.18
C ARG A 23 -14.12 5.61 0.36
N ALA A 24 -13.76 6.89 0.31
CA ALA A 24 -14.47 7.89 -0.49
C ALA A 24 -14.31 7.61 -2.00
N MET A 25 -13.09 7.29 -2.44
CA MET A 25 -12.81 6.91 -3.82
C MET A 25 -13.57 5.64 -4.23
N GLU A 26 -13.55 4.61 -3.39
CA GLU A 26 -14.26 3.36 -3.66
C GLU A 26 -15.78 3.56 -3.76
N ARG A 27 -16.36 4.46 -2.95
CA ARG A 27 -17.78 4.85 -3.07
C ARG A 27 -18.07 5.55 -4.39
N ALA A 28 -17.23 6.50 -4.78
CA ALA A 28 -17.35 7.19 -6.06
C ALA A 28 -17.24 6.23 -7.25
N MET A 29 -16.32 5.26 -7.20
CA MET A 29 -16.18 4.21 -8.24
C MET A 29 -17.42 3.34 -8.39
N LEU A 30 -18.11 3.05 -7.28
CA LEU A 30 -19.35 2.26 -7.28
C LEU A 30 -20.61 3.10 -7.53
N GLY A 31 -20.50 4.43 -7.60
CA GLY A 31 -21.64 5.34 -7.72
C GLY A 31 -22.58 5.33 -6.50
N VAL A 32 -22.06 4.97 -5.32
CA VAL A 32 -22.88 4.86 -4.10
C VAL A 32 -22.60 6.02 -3.16
N SER A 33 -23.66 6.49 -2.51
CA SER A 33 -23.66 7.57 -1.54
C SER A 33 -23.51 7.03 -0.10
N LEU A 34 -23.41 7.94 0.87
CA LEU A 34 -23.49 7.56 2.29
C LEU A 34 -24.91 7.15 2.70
N SER A 35 -25.93 7.67 2.01
CA SER A 35 -27.34 7.39 2.27
C SER A 35 -27.73 5.96 1.97
N ASP A 36 -27.00 5.29 1.07
CA ASP A 36 -27.21 3.87 0.76
C ASP A 36 -26.83 2.94 1.92
N GLN A 37 -26.17 3.48 2.96
CA GLN A 37 -25.77 2.77 4.19
C GLN A 37 -25.03 1.44 3.95
N ILE A 38 -24.35 1.32 2.81
CA ILE A 38 -23.60 0.13 2.44
C ILE A 38 -22.39 0.00 3.36
N ARG A 39 -22.25 -1.19 3.98
CA ARG A 39 -21.14 -1.51 4.87
C ARG A 39 -19.80 -1.40 4.13
N ASN A 40 -18.78 -0.92 4.83
CA ASN A 40 -17.44 -0.80 4.24
C ASN A 40 -16.87 -2.16 3.78
N GLU A 41 -17.23 -3.26 4.44
CA GLU A 41 -16.86 -4.63 4.05
C GLU A 41 -17.43 -5.01 2.69
N GLU A 42 -18.68 -4.63 2.42
CA GLU A 42 -19.35 -4.86 1.13
C GLU A 42 -18.65 -4.07 0.02
N ILE A 43 -18.31 -2.80 0.28
CA ILE A 43 -17.58 -1.95 -0.65
C ILE A 43 -16.21 -2.59 -0.97
N ARG A 44 -15.48 -3.08 0.04
CA ARG A 44 -14.20 -3.80 -0.16
C ARG A 44 -14.37 -5.05 -1.02
N ARG A 45 -15.42 -5.84 -0.77
CA ARG A 45 -15.70 -7.06 -1.52
C ARG A 45 -15.97 -6.76 -3.00
N ARG A 46 -16.72 -5.70 -3.30
CA ARG A 46 -17.04 -5.29 -4.67
C ARG A 46 -15.83 -4.74 -5.41
N THR A 47 -15.06 -3.86 -4.78
CA THR A 47 -13.92 -3.20 -5.44
C THR A 47 -12.68 -4.06 -5.53
N ARG A 48 -12.49 -5.01 -4.59
CA ARG A 48 -11.29 -5.86 -4.47
C ARG A 48 -9.97 -5.07 -4.39
N VAL A 49 -10.05 -3.80 -4.01
CA VAL A 49 -8.89 -2.92 -3.89
C VAL A 49 -8.10 -3.29 -2.63
N THR A 50 -6.78 -3.41 -2.75
CA THR A 50 -5.87 -3.70 -1.63
C THR A 50 -5.94 -2.60 -0.57
N ASP A 51 -5.84 -2.95 0.71
CA ASP A 51 -5.84 -1.95 1.80
C ASP A 51 -4.61 -1.03 1.69
N ILE A 52 -4.84 0.28 1.69
CA ILE A 52 -3.78 1.27 1.54
C ILE A 52 -2.73 1.18 2.65
N ALA A 53 -3.08 0.70 3.85
CA ALA A 53 -2.11 0.52 4.92
C ALA A 53 -1.05 -0.53 4.54
N GLN A 54 -1.46 -1.61 3.87
CA GLN A 54 -0.53 -2.63 3.39
C GLN A 54 0.37 -2.08 2.28
N GLN A 55 -0.20 -1.31 1.35
CA GLN A 55 0.58 -0.67 0.28
C GLN A 55 1.63 0.29 0.85
N VAL A 56 1.24 1.17 1.79
CA VAL A 56 2.18 2.12 2.39
C VAL A 56 3.23 1.42 3.25
N ALA A 57 2.87 0.37 4.00
CA ALA A 57 3.85 -0.43 4.74
C ALA A 57 4.88 -1.07 3.80
N LYS A 58 4.43 -1.63 2.67
CA LYS A 58 5.30 -2.21 1.64
C LYS A 58 6.25 -1.16 1.05
N LEU A 59 5.74 0.00 0.67
CA LEU A 59 6.56 1.09 0.12
C LEU A 59 7.60 1.59 1.11
N LYS A 60 7.22 1.71 2.39
CA LYS A 60 8.18 2.14 3.42
C LYS A 60 9.24 1.11 3.72
N TRP A 61 8.89 -0.17 3.71
CA TRP A 61 9.89 -1.23 3.80
C TRP A 61 10.83 -1.23 2.60
N ALA A 62 10.30 -1.09 1.39
CA ALA A 62 11.09 -1.00 0.16
C ALA A 62 12.06 0.20 0.20
N GLY A 63 11.55 1.40 0.54
CA GLY A 63 12.38 2.60 0.68
C GLY A 63 13.40 2.49 1.82
N HIS A 64 13.05 1.82 2.92
CA HIS A 64 13.98 1.54 4.01
C HIS A 64 15.13 0.63 3.57
N ILE A 65 14.85 -0.43 2.80
CA ILE A 65 15.90 -1.29 2.24
C ILE A 65 16.74 -0.54 1.20
N ALA A 66 16.13 0.22 0.31
CA ALA A 66 16.84 0.99 -0.72
C ALA A 66 17.82 2.02 -0.13
N ARG A 67 17.54 2.55 1.07
CA ARG A 67 18.43 3.49 1.78
C ARG A 67 19.48 2.80 2.65
N ARG A 68 19.41 1.49 2.87
CA ARG A 68 20.40 0.77 3.67
C ARG A 68 21.67 0.51 2.87
N THR A 69 22.80 0.86 3.45
CA THR A 69 24.14 0.61 2.89
C THR A 69 24.94 -0.43 3.68
N ASP A 70 24.31 -1.12 4.64
CA ASP A 70 24.97 -1.99 5.61
C ASP A 70 25.22 -3.43 5.11
N GLY A 71 25.15 -3.67 3.80
CA GLY A 71 25.55 -4.93 3.15
C GLY A 71 24.74 -6.17 3.54
N ARG A 72 23.61 -6.02 4.25
CA ARG A 72 22.75 -7.14 4.67
C ARG A 72 22.03 -7.79 3.49
N TRP A 73 21.58 -9.02 3.72
CA TRP A 73 20.87 -9.87 2.77
C TRP A 73 19.67 -9.19 2.08
N GLY A 74 18.99 -8.24 2.73
CA GLY A 74 17.79 -7.60 2.18
C GLY A 74 17.98 -6.97 0.80
N LEU A 75 19.09 -6.24 0.58
CA LEU A 75 19.39 -5.65 -0.73
C LEU A 75 19.86 -6.72 -1.72
N LYS A 76 20.74 -7.64 -1.27
CA LYS A 76 21.27 -8.74 -2.09
C LYS A 76 20.17 -9.64 -2.67
N VAL A 77 19.13 -9.95 -1.88
CA VAL A 77 17.97 -10.74 -2.32
C VAL A 77 17.12 -9.98 -3.35
N LEU A 78 16.99 -8.66 -3.20
CA LEU A 78 16.25 -7.80 -4.13
C LEU A 78 16.95 -7.64 -5.48
N GLU A 79 18.28 -7.51 -5.46
CA GLU A 79 19.13 -7.38 -6.65
C GLU A 79 19.41 -8.71 -7.33
N TRP A 80 19.18 -9.83 -6.64
CA TRP A 80 19.44 -11.16 -7.18
C TRP A 80 18.63 -11.40 -8.46
N ARG A 81 19.32 -11.96 -9.46
CA ARG A 81 18.74 -12.42 -10.73
C ARG A 81 19.18 -13.86 -10.94
N PRO A 82 18.26 -14.80 -11.16
CA PRO A 82 18.64 -16.16 -11.48
C PRO A 82 19.42 -16.18 -12.81
N PRO A 83 20.48 -17.01 -12.93
CA PRO A 83 21.15 -17.20 -14.20
C PRO A 83 20.16 -17.79 -15.22
N VAL A 84 20.12 -17.21 -16.42
CA VAL A 84 19.19 -17.58 -17.49
C VAL A 84 19.46 -18.99 -18.04
N ASN A 85 20.62 -19.56 -17.74
CA ASN A 85 21.00 -20.91 -18.14
C ASN A 85 21.38 -21.72 -16.90
N ALA A 86 20.40 -22.34 -16.25
CA ALA A 86 20.63 -23.56 -15.48
C ALA A 86 20.43 -24.72 -16.46
N ALA A 87 21.51 -25.05 -17.18
CA ALA A 87 21.62 -26.27 -17.97
C ALA A 87 21.94 -27.45 -17.05
#